data_AF-A0A5J6UFT3-F1
#
_entry.id   AF-A0A5J6UFT3-F1
#
_cell.length_a   1.000
_cell.length_b   1.000
_cell.length_c   1.000
_cell.angle_alpha   90.00
_cell.angle_beta   90.00
_cell.angle_gamma   90.00
#
_symmetry.space_group_name_H-M   'P 1'
#
loop_
_entity.id
_entity.type
_entity.pdbx_description
1 polymer ?
#
loop_
_entity_poly.entity_id
_entity_poly.type
_entity_poly.pdbx_seq_one_letter_code
_entity_poly.pdbx_strand_id
1 'polypeptide(L)'
;MATLSFADLKAKAEQAEKEMGLSFIAKDGKELLLRPLLHLSKTELKNALAHVSVIENDDNDFETRLEAVDQMLVVAADRKDAMRKSLADLPTDARMEIFKAWMEAAQGPEASDSTS
;
A
#
# COMPACT_ATOMS: atom_id res chain seq x y z
N MET A 1 36.18 -11.47 -5.09
CA MET A 1 35.00 -10.68 -5.49
C MET A 1 33.91 -11.69 -5.82
N ALA A 2 32.83 -11.76 -5.04
CA ALA A 2 31.74 -12.70 -5.30
C ALA A 2 30.94 -12.18 -6.51
N THR A 3 31.01 -12.89 -7.63
CA THR A 3 30.13 -12.69 -8.78
C THR A 3 28.72 -13.14 -8.39
N LEU A 4 27.84 -12.18 -8.07
CA LEU A 4 26.42 -12.42 -7.87
C LEU A 4 25.87 -13.21 -9.06
N SER A 5 25.24 -14.34 -8.78
CA SER A 5 24.63 -15.17 -9.82
C SER A 5 23.39 -14.48 -10.41
N PHE A 6 22.99 -14.84 -11.62
CA PHE A 6 21.74 -14.33 -12.22
C PHE A 6 20.51 -14.64 -11.35
N ALA A 7 20.53 -15.74 -10.60
CA ALA A 7 19.48 -16.08 -9.62
C ALA A 7 19.47 -15.09 -8.44
N ASP A 8 20.65 -14.68 -7.97
CA ASP A 8 20.81 -13.67 -6.92
C ASP A 8 20.34 -12.28 -7.37
N LEU A 9 20.63 -11.93 -8.63
CA LEU A 9 20.15 -10.69 -9.25
C LEU A 9 18.63 -10.68 -9.44
N LYS A 10 18.04 -11.82 -9.82
CA LYS A 10 16.58 -11.96 -9.92
C LYS A 10 15.91 -11.86 -8.54
N ALA A 11 16.45 -12.54 -7.53
CA ALA A 11 15.94 -12.45 -6.16
C ALA A 11 16.04 -11.03 -5.60
N LYS A 12 17.14 -10.31 -5.90
CA LYS A 12 17.27 -8.88 -5.57
C LYS A 12 16.30 -7.98 -6.32
N ALA A 13 16.02 -8.27 -7.59
CA ALA A 13 15.03 -7.53 -8.36
C ALA A 13 13.60 -7.77 -7.85
N GLU A 14 13.26 -9.02 -7.51
CA GLU A 14 11.96 -9.38 -6.92
C GLU A 14 11.80 -8.82 -5.50
N GLN A 15 12.89 -8.75 -4.72
CA GLN A 15 12.91 -8.00 -3.46
C GLN A 15 12.70 -6.50 -3.70
N ALA A 16 13.43 -5.90 -4.64
CA ALA A 16 13.30 -4.50 -4.97
C ALA A 16 11.87 -4.16 -5.48
N GLU A 17 11.21 -5.05 -6.22
CA GLU A 17 9.81 -4.88 -6.64
C GLU A 17 8.84 -4.91 -5.45
N LYS A 18 9.06 -5.82 -4.49
CA LYS A 18 8.31 -5.82 -3.21
C LYS A 18 8.60 -4.57 -2.37
N GLU A 19 9.83 -4.06 -2.41
CA GLU A 19 10.24 -2.80 -1.79
C GLU A 19 9.74 -1.57 -2.54
N MET A 20 9.30 -1.69 -3.81
CA MET A 20 8.76 -0.58 -4.58
C MET A 20 7.26 -0.34 -4.35
N GLY A 21 6.52 -1.35 -3.90
CA GLY A 21 5.11 -1.20 -3.51
C GLY A 21 4.18 -2.31 -3.97
N LEU A 22 2.88 -2.11 -3.77
CA LEU A 22 1.83 -3.02 -4.25
C LEU A 22 1.35 -2.60 -5.63
N SER A 23 1.58 -3.42 -6.66
CA SER A 23 1.09 -3.18 -8.03
C SER A 23 -0.35 -3.64 -8.18
N PHE A 24 -1.17 -2.86 -8.89
CA PHE A 24 -2.55 -3.19 -9.18
C PHE A 24 -2.99 -2.63 -10.53
N ILE A 25 -4.03 -3.22 -11.11
CA ILE A 25 -4.62 -2.73 -12.36
C ILE A 25 -5.78 -1.80 -12.03
N ALA A 26 -5.65 -0.52 -12.39
CA ALA A 26 -6.74 0.44 -12.23
C ALA A 26 -7.89 0.13 -13.18
N LYS A 27 -9.04 0.75 -12.91
CA LYS A 27 -10.23 0.71 -13.79
C LYS A 27 -9.94 1.12 -15.24
N ASP A 28 -8.94 1.98 -15.49
CA ASP A 28 -8.53 2.35 -16.85
C ASP A 28 -7.71 1.27 -17.59
N GLY A 29 -7.56 0.08 -16.99
CA GLY A 29 -6.83 -1.06 -17.55
C GLY A 29 -5.30 -0.89 -17.49
N LYS A 30 -4.83 0.17 -16.83
CA LYS A 30 -3.41 0.47 -16.69
C LYS A 30 -2.95 0.10 -15.29
N GLU A 31 -1.70 -0.32 -15.21
CA GLU A 31 -1.05 -0.55 -13.94
C GLU A 31 -0.91 0.76 -13.16
N LEU A 32 -1.02 0.65 -11.84
CA LEU A 32 -0.49 1.62 -10.92
C LEU A 32 0.11 0.92 -9.70
N LEU A 33 0.90 1.70 -8.98
CA LEU A 33 1.72 1.23 -7.87
C LEU A 33 1.33 1.97 -6.60
N LEU A 34 1.02 1.23 -5.52
CA LEU A 34 0.93 1.77 -4.17
C LEU A 34 2.33 1.78 -3.56
N ARG A 35 2.91 2.96 -3.45
CA ARG A 35 4.23 3.13 -2.84
C ARG A 35 4.17 2.73 -1.36
N PRO A 36 5.19 2.07 -0.81
CA PRO A 36 5.26 1.80 0.62
C PRO A 36 5.40 3.11 1.40
N LEU A 37 5.03 3.07 2.69
CA LEU A 37 5.10 4.24 3.58
C LEU A 37 6.48 4.90 3.60
N LEU A 38 7.55 4.10 3.53
CA LEU A 38 8.94 4.56 3.50
C LEU A 38 9.29 5.39 2.26
N HIS A 39 8.55 5.22 1.17
CA HIS A 39 8.76 5.95 -0.09
C HIS A 39 7.84 7.16 -0.24
N LEU A 40 6.98 7.44 0.76
CA LEU A 40 6.17 8.64 0.79
C LEU A 40 7.01 9.85 1.18
N SER A 41 6.72 11.00 0.55
CA SER A 41 7.32 12.26 0.99
C SER A 41 6.86 12.63 2.39
N LYS A 42 7.62 13.46 3.12
CA LYS A 42 7.31 13.84 4.51
C LYS A 42 5.89 14.39 4.70
N THR A 43 5.38 15.13 3.72
CA THR A 43 4.01 15.65 3.71
C THR A 43 2.98 14.53 3.50
N GLU A 44 3.24 13.61 2.57
CA GLU A 44 2.37 12.45 2.31
C GLU A 44 2.33 11.49 3.50
N LEU A 45 3.48 11.22 4.13
CA LEU A 45 3.56 10.40 5.33
C LEU A 45 2.79 11.02 6.49
N LYS A 46 2.91 12.33 6.71
CA LYS A 46 2.14 13.03 7.76
C LYS A 46 0.64 12.93 7.52
N ASN A 47 0.20 13.05 6.26
CA ASN A 47 -1.20 12.89 5.90
C ASN A 47 -1.66 11.44 6.10
N ALA A 48 -0.85 10.45 5.68
CA ALA A 48 -1.15 9.04 5.89
C ALA A 48 -1.29 8.70 7.39
N LEU A 49 -0.38 9.17 8.23
CA LEU A 49 -0.44 8.98 9.69
C LEU A 49 -1.69 9.61 10.31
N ALA A 50 -2.13 10.77 9.82
CA ALA A 50 -3.38 11.38 10.28
C ALA A 50 -4.60 10.49 9.95
N HIS A 51 -4.60 9.84 8.79
CA HIS A 51 -5.64 8.89 8.41
C HIS A 51 -5.57 7.59 9.23
N VAL A 52 -4.37 7.08 9.55
CA VAL A 52 -4.20 5.92 10.46
C VAL A 52 -4.88 6.19 11.81
N SER A 53 -4.66 7.36 12.42
CA SER A 53 -5.33 7.70 13.68
C SER A 53 -6.86 7.78 13.56
N VAL A 54 -7.40 8.08 12.38
CA VAL A 54 -8.86 8.05 12.14
C VAL A 54 -9.35 6.62 12.02
N ILE A 55 -8.60 5.74 11.34
CA ILE A 55 -8.92 4.32 11.15
C ILE A 55 -8.87 3.55 12.47
N GLU A 56 -7.87 3.82 13.32
CA GLU A 56 -7.67 3.15 14.61
C GLU A 56 -8.57 3.70 15.73
N ASN A 57 -9.18 4.88 15.54
CA ASN A 57 -10.05 5.45 16.56
C ASN A 57 -11.44 4.80 16.52
N ASP A 58 -11.73 4.04 17.57
CA ASP A 58 -12.99 3.31 17.69
C ASP A 58 -14.25 4.18 17.87
N ASP A 59 -14.08 5.48 18.13
CA ASP A 59 -15.18 6.46 18.21
C ASP A 59 -15.69 6.88 16.83
N ASN A 60 -14.88 6.71 15.77
CA ASN A 60 -15.30 7.06 14.42
C ASN A 60 -16.24 6.00 13.84
N ASP A 61 -17.29 6.45 13.16
CA ASP A 61 -18.19 5.58 12.41
C ASP A 61 -17.46 4.87 11.25
N PHE A 62 -18.01 3.74 10.82
CA PHE A 62 -17.44 2.89 9.78
C PHE A 62 -17.20 3.65 8.47
N GLU A 63 -18.12 4.52 8.05
CA GLU A 63 -17.98 5.34 6.86
C GLU A 63 -16.77 6.29 6.95
N THR A 64 -16.55 6.90 8.11
CA THR A 64 -15.39 7.78 8.35
C THR A 64 -14.07 7.01 8.30
N ARG A 65 -14.03 5.81 8.89
CA ARG A 65 -12.84 4.94 8.82
C ARG A 65 -12.56 4.48 7.38
N LEU A 66 -13.61 4.12 6.65
CA LEU A 66 -13.51 3.73 5.24
C LEU A 66 -13.00 4.88 4.37
N GLU A 67 -13.51 6.09 4.58
CA GLU A 67 -13.07 7.26 3.83
C GLU A 67 -11.59 7.56 4.11
N ALA A 68 -11.14 7.39 5.36
CA ALA A 68 -9.73 7.50 5.72
C ALA A 68 -8.86 6.43 5.03
N VAL A 69 -9.34 5.19 4.93
CA VAL A 69 -8.68 4.12 4.16
C VAL A 69 -8.53 4.51 2.69
N ASP A 70 -9.61 4.99 2.07
CA ASP A 70 -9.60 5.41 0.66
C ASP A 70 -8.62 6.56 0.42
N GLN A 71 -8.58 7.55 1.31
CA GLN A 71 -7.61 8.65 1.23
C GLN A 71 -6.17 8.14 1.37
N MET A 72 -5.92 7.20 2.29
CA MET A 72 -4.58 6.65 2.52
C MET A 72 -4.07 5.89 1.29
N LEU A 73 -4.93 5.06 0.67
CA LEU A 73 -4.62 4.37 -0.58
C LEU A 73 -4.36 5.34 -1.75
N VAL A 74 -5.14 6.43 -1.84
CA VAL A 74 -4.93 7.47 -2.86
C VAL A 74 -3.62 8.23 -2.64
N VAL A 75 -3.21 8.47 -1.39
CA VAL A 75 -1.91 9.09 -1.08
C VAL A 75 -0.75 8.16 -1.48
N ALA A 76 -0.89 6.86 -1.21
CA ALA A 76 0.12 5.86 -1.54
C ALA A 76 0.29 5.65 -3.05
N ALA A 77 -0.80 5.76 -3.81
CA ALA A 77 -0.80 5.57 -5.26
C ALA A 77 0.10 6.58 -6.00
N ASP A 78 0.87 6.06 -6.97
CA ASP A 78 1.56 6.89 -7.97
C ASP A 78 0.54 7.67 -8.84
N ARG A 79 -0.60 7.03 -9.16
CA ARG A 79 -1.69 7.60 -9.96
C ARG A 79 -2.95 7.85 -9.13
N LYS A 80 -2.92 8.91 -8.33
CA LYS A 80 -3.98 9.29 -7.36
C LYS A 80 -5.38 9.36 -7.98
N ASP A 81 -5.51 9.96 -9.15
CA ASP A 81 -6.81 10.14 -9.83
C ASP A 81 -7.39 8.79 -10.31
N ALA A 82 -6.52 7.91 -10.82
CA ALA A 82 -6.91 6.57 -11.25
C ALA A 82 -7.28 5.68 -10.05
N MET A 83 -6.55 5.80 -8.93
CA MET A 83 -6.89 5.09 -7.70
C MET A 83 -8.25 5.50 -7.16
N ARG A 84 -8.52 6.81 -7.07
CA ARG A 84 -9.81 7.33 -6.59
C ARG A 84 -10.99 6.83 -7.43
N LYS A 85 -10.84 6.82 -8.76
CA LYS A 85 -11.85 6.30 -9.69
C LYS A 85 -12.05 4.79 -9.56
N SER A 86 -10.99 4.06 -9.26
CA SER A 86 -11.05 2.60 -9.06
C SER A 86 -11.74 2.26 -7.74
N LEU A 87 -11.41 2.96 -6.65
CA LEU A 87 -12.04 2.78 -5.35
C LEU A 87 -13.54 3.06 -5.39
N ALA A 88 -13.97 4.12 -6.09
CA ALA A 88 -15.40 4.46 -6.19
C ALA A 88 -16.28 3.34 -6.78
N ASP A 89 -15.72 2.48 -7.65
CA ASP A 89 -16.41 1.34 -8.24
C ASP A 89 -16.28 0.04 -7.43
N LEU A 90 -15.35 0.00 -6.47
CA LEU A 90 -15.10 -1.19 -5.67
C LEU A 90 -16.09 -1.28 -4.50
N PRO A 91 -16.58 -2.49 -4.17
CA PRO A 91 -17.33 -2.71 -2.94
C PRO A 91 -16.42 -2.46 -1.74
N THR A 92 -17.03 -2.03 -0.63
CA THR A 92 -16.33 -1.64 0.60
C THR A 92 -15.35 -2.70 1.10
N ASP A 93 -15.74 -3.98 1.06
CA ASP A 93 -14.90 -5.11 1.47
C ASP A 93 -13.58 -5.17 0.66
N ALA A 94 -13.67 -5.01 -0.66
CA ALA A 94 -12.50 -5.04 -1.54
C ALA A 94 -11.54 -3.87 -1.26
N ARG A 95 -12.06 -2.69 -0.89
CA ARG A 95 -11.21 -1.54 -0.52
C ARG A 95 -10.40 -1.83 0.74
N MET A 96 -11.05 -2.45 1.74
CA MET A 96 -10.41 -2.88 2.98
C MET A 96 -9.37 -3.98 2.75
N GLU A 97 -9.64 -4.92 1.84
CA GLU A 97 -8.66 -5.97 1.46
C GLU A 97 -7.42 -5.36 0.79
N ILE A 98 -7.60 -4.42 -0.15
CA ILE A 98 -6.47 -3.73 -0.79
C ILE A 98 -5.63 -2.98 0.25
N PHE A 99 -6.28 -2.30 1.19
CA PHE A 99 -5.61 -1.60 2.28
C PHE A 99 -4.78 -2.53 3.17
N LYS A 100 -5.35 -3.67 3.58
CA LYS A 100 -4.63 -4.69 4.36
C LYS A 100 -3.44 -5.24 3.59
N ALA A 101 -3.65 -5.67 2.34
CA ALA A 101 -2.61 -6.19 1.49
C ALA A 101 -1.45 -5.19 1.29
N TRP A 102 -1.77 -3.91 1.14
CA TRP A 102 -0.76 -2.86 1.04
C TRP A 102 -0.03 -2.61 2.37
N MET A 103 -0.72 -2.59 3.51
CA MET A 103 -0.11 -2.45 4.84
C MET A 103 0.81 -3.64 5.16
N GLU A 104 0.39 -4.86 4.84
CA GLU A 104 1.18 -6.08 5.00
C GLU A 104 2.43 -6.05 4.09
N ALA A 105 2.28 -5.65 2.83
CA ALA A 105 3.40 -5.48 1.91
C ALA A 105 4.37 -4.38 2.38
N ALA A 106 3.86 -3.31 2.99
CA ALA A 106 4.66 -2.20 3.50
C ALA A 106 5.41 -2.52 4.81
N GLN A 107 4.96 -3.49 5.60
CA GLN A 107 5.61 -3.90 6.85
C GLN A 107 6.80 -4.87 6.65
N GLY A 108 7.03 -5.36 5.43
CA GLY A 108 8.14 -6.24 5.11
C GLY A 108 8.04 -7.63 5.79
N PRO A 109 8.86 -8.60 5.38
CA PRO A 109 8.81 -9.98 5.89
C PRO A 109 9.17 -10.13 7.39
N GLU A 110 9.61 -9.07 8.07
CA GLU A 110 10.11 -9.15 9.45
C GLU A 110 9.01 -9.28 10.52
N ALA A 111 7.73 -9.12 10.16
CA ALA A 111 6.61 -9.27 11.09
C ALA A 111 6.07 -10.72 11.20
N SER A 112 6.49 -11.64 10.33
CA SER A 112 5.99 -13.04 10.34
C SER A 112 6.89 -14.05 11.04
N ASP A 113 8.08 -13.66 11.51
CA ASP A 113 9.07 -14.57 12.12
C ASP A 113 9.21 -14.39 13.66
N SER A 114 8.11 -14.14 14.36
CA SER A 114 8.09 -14.13 15.83
C SER A 114 7.06 -15.09 16.39
N THR A 115 7.14 -16.35 15.97
CA THR A 115 6.67 -17.52 16.74
C THR A 115 7.40 -18.75 16.23
N SER A 116 8.49 -19.09 16.90
CA SER A 116 9.04 -20.45 17.02
C SER A 116 9.80 -20.57 18.32
#